data_AF-A0A7S1JR79-F1
#
_entry.id   AF-A0A7S1JR79-F1
#
_cell.length_a   1.000
_cell.length_b   1.000
_cell.length_c   1.000
_cell.angle_alpha   90.00
_cell.angle_beta   90.00
_cell.angle_gamma   90.00
#
_symmetry.space_group_name_H-M   'P 1'
#
loop_
_entity.id
_entity.type
_entity.pdbx_description
1 polymer ?
#
loop_
_entity_poly.entity_id
_entity_poly.type
_entity_poly.pdbx_seq_one_letter_code
_entity_poly.pdbx_strand_id
1 'polypeptide(L)'
;YFSNSDKKVYGLNGSGRSSSQLTCEYVQQTIGAFEGDDRFHALSVTVPGAIAGWMDALDRWGSMPPSDVLAPAVKLAREGFAVAPLTAYHWKRGEAFIKRNDERSRGGL
;
A
#
# COMPACT_ATOMS: atom_id res chain seq x y z
N TYR A 1 -11.86 16.08 1.39
CA TYR A 1 -11.64 17.26 0.53
C TYR A 1 -12.72 18.28 0.82
N PHE A 2 -12.36 19.52 1.17
CA PHE A 2 -13.32 20.62 1.27
C PHE A 2 -13.35 21.37 -0.06
N SER A 3 -14.52 21.47 -0.68
CA SER A 3 -14.73 22.19 -1.93
C SER A 3 -15.10 23.65 -1.64
N ASN A 4 -14.28 24.59 -2.10
CA ASN A 4 -14.51 26.01 -1.84
C ASN A 4 -15.69 26.59 -2.67
N SER A 5 -16.01 26.00 -3.82
CA SER A 5 -17.06 26.48 -4.73
C SER A 5 -18.46 26.15 -4.21
N ASP A 6 -18.68 24.93 -3.75
CA ASP A 6 -19.98 24.46 -3.23
C ASP A 6 -20.06 24.42 -1.70
N LYS A 7 -18.95 24.71 -1.00
CA LYS A 7 -18.82 24.74 0.47
C LYS A 7 -19.09 23.40 1.16
N LYS A 8 -18.87 22.27 0.48
CA LYS A 8 -19.09 20.92 1.02
C LYS A 8 -17.79 20.18 1.34
N VAL A 9 -17.92 19.21 2.26
CA VAL A 9 -16.87 18.24 2.57
C VAL A 9 -17.18 16.92 1.88
N TYR A 10 -16.20 16.43 1.11
CA TYR A 10 -16.24 15.14 0.43
C TYR A 10 -15.27 14.16 1.08
N GLY A 11 -15.73 12.94 1.31
CA GLY A 11 -14.89 11.81 1.69
C GLY A 11 -14.44 11.03 0.45
N LEU A 12 -13.23 10.47 0.52
CA LEU A 12 -12.72 9.54 -0.48
C LEU A 12 -12.13 8.33 0.25
N ASN A 13 -12.48 7.12 -0.19
CA ASN A 13 -11.97 5.89 0.40
C ASN A 13 -11.04 5.17 -0.59
N GLY A 14 -9.74 5.20 -0.29
CA GLY A 14 -8.69 4.46 -1.00
C GLY A 14 -8.03 3.36 -0.16
N SER A 15 -8.68 2.85 0.89
CA SER A 15 -8.07 1.87 1.81
C SER A 15 -7.83 0.48 1.19
N GLY A 16 -8.49 0.18 0.06
CA GLY A 16 -8.54 -1.18 -0.48
C GLY A 16 -9.60 -2.04 0.20
N ARG A 17 -9.98 -3.14 -0.45
CA ARG A 17 -10.98 -4.12 0.03
C ARG A 17 -10.32 -5.46 0.32
N SER A 18 -10.99 -6.31 1.09
CA SER A 18 -10.64 -7.73 1.14
C SER A 18 -10.79 -8.37 -0.24
N SER A 19 -10.04 -9.45 -0.48
CA SER A 19 -10.25 -10.28 -1.67
C SER A 19 -11.69 -10.80 -1.71
N SER A 20 -12.30 -10.86 -2.90
CA SER A 20 -13.67 -11.33 -3.07
C SER A 20 -13.90 -12.78 -2.68
N GLN A 21 -12.83 -13.58 -2.62
CA GLN A 21 -12.87 -14.98 -2.22
C GLN A 21 -12.44 -15.21 -0.76
N LEU A 22 -12.07 -14.15 -0.03
CA LEU A 22 -11.61 -14.27 1.35
C LEU A 22 -12.82 -14.37 2.29
N THR A 23 -13.02 -15.53 2.91
CA THR A 23 -14.04 -15.75 3.94
C THR A 23 -13.39 -15.97 5.31
N CYS A 24 -14.14 -15.73 6.39
CA CYS A 24 -13.66 -16.00 7.75
C CYS A 24 -13.31 -17.47 7.94
N GLU A 25 -14.11 -18.37 7.39
CA GLU A 25 -13.90 -19.82 7.43
C GLU A 25 -12.60 -20.20 6.73
N TYR A 26 -12.33 -19.60 5.56
CA TYR A 26 -11.09 -19.87 4.83
C TYR A 26 -9.86 -19.39 5.61
N VAL A 27 -9.94 -18.21 6.24
CA VAL A 27 -8.87 -17.71 7.13
C VAL A 27 -8.64 -18.67 8.29
N GLN A 28 -9.72 -19.06 8.99
CA GLN A 28 -9.62 -19.97 10.14
C GLN A 28 -9.11 -21.36 9.75
N GLN A 29 -9.46 -21.87 8.57
CA GLN A 29 -8.94 -23.14 8.04
C GLN A 29 -7.47 -23.05 7.63
N THR A 30 -7.03 -21.89 7.13
CA THR A 30 -5.67 -21.72 6.59
C THR A 30 -4.65 -21.42 7.69
N ILE A 31 -4.97 -20.51 8.60
CA ILE A 31 -4.04 -20.03 9.63
C ILE A 31 -4.49 -20.33 11.07
N GLY A 32 -5.70 -20.86 11.27
CA GLY A 32 -6.21 -21.16 12.61
C GLY A 32 -6.61 -19.90 13.38
N ALA A 33 -6.27 -19.85 14.66
CA ALA A 33 -6.36 -18.64 15.47
C ALA A 33 -5.20 -17.70 15.10
N PHE A 34 -5.44 -16.39 15.12
CA PHE A 34 -4.37 -15.41 14.97
C PHE A 34 -3.38 -15.56 16.14
N GLU A 35 -2.19 -16.10 15.86
CA GLU A 35 -1.14 -16.36 16.85
C GLU A 35 0.21 -15.84 16.35
N GLY A 36 0.94 -15.10 17.19
CA GLY A 36 2.25 -14.58 16.81
C GLY A 36 2.20 -13.42 15.80
N ASP A 37 2.89 -13.56 14.65
CA ASP A 37 3.16 -12.48 13.70
C ASP A 37 2.48 -12.67 12.33
N ASP A 38 1.22 -13.13 12.36
CA ASP A 38 0.37 -13.35 11.18
C ASP A 38 0.08 -12.08 10.37
N ARG A 39 0.49 -10.91 10.86
CA ARG A 39 0.44 -9.64 10.14
C ARG A 39 1.20 -9.67 8.83
N PHE A 40 2.22 -10.54 8.72
CA PHE A 40 3.02 -10.74 7.51
C PHE A 40 2.52 -11.87 6.61
N HIS A 41 1.40 -12.52 6.94
CA HIS A 41 0.81 -13.56 6.10
C HIS A 41 0.19 -12.96 4.83
N ALA A 42 0.22 -13.66 3.70
CA ALA A 42 -0.32 -13.14 2.43
C ALA A 42 -1.82 -12.79 2.50
N LEU A 43 -2.57 -13.46 3.37
CA LEU A 43 -4.00 -13.18 3.60
C LEU A 43 -4.26 -11.84 4.31
N SER A 44 -3.23 -11.20 4.88
CA SER A 44 -3.35 -9.84 5.44
C SER A 44 -3.28 -8.75 4.36
N VAL A 45 -2.92 -9.12 3.13
CA VAL A 45 -2.81 -8.19 2.00
C VAL A 45 -4.20 -7.91 1.41
N THR A 46 -4.60 -6.63 1.42
CA THR A 46 -5.83 -6.15 0.77
C THR A 46 -5.60 -5.86 -0.71
N VAL A 47 -6.69 -5.79 -1.48
CA VAL A 47 -6.66 -5.27 -2.86
C VAL A 47 -6.18 -3.81 -2.81
N PRO A 48 -5.06 -3.43 -3.46
CA PRO A 48 -4.49 -2.08 -3.32
C PRO A 48 -5.45 -0.98 -3.76
N GLY A 49 -5.87 -0.12 -2.83
CA GLY A 49 -6.82 0.97 -3.09
C GLY A 49 -6.20 2.36 -3.23
N ALA A 50 -4.97 2.57 -2.75
CA ALA A 50 -4.39 3.90 -2.62
C ALA A 50 -4.24 4.61 -3.98
N ILE A 51 -3.73 3.88 -4.99
CA ILE A 51 -3.53 4.43 -6.35
C ILE A 51 -4.87 4.80 -6.98
N ALA A 52 -5.89 3.93 -6.86
CA ALA A 52 -7.24 4.24 -7.35
C ALA A 52 -7.79 5.50 -6.67
N GLY A 53 -7.61 5.62 -5.35
CA GLY A 53 -7.99 6.84 -4.61
C GLY A 53 -7.27 8.09 -5.12
N TRP A 54 -5.97 8.02 -5.42
CA TRP A 54 -5.26 9.17 -5.99
C TRP A 54 -5.78 9.56 -7.38
N MET A 55 -6.05 8.57 -8.23
CA MET A 55 -6.62 8.82 -9.56
C MET A 55 -8.02 9.42 -9.48
N ASP A 56 -8.89 8.88 -8.62
CA ASP A 56 -10.23 9.43 -8.37
C ASP A 56 -10.18 10.87 -7.84
N ALA A 57 -9.21 11.19 -7.00
CA ALA A 57 -9.03 12.55 -6.49
C ALA A 57 -8.59 13.51 -7.60
N LEU A 58 -7.66 13.08 -8.47
CA LEU A 58 -7.20 13.87 -9.60
C LEU A 58 -8.29 14.07 -10.65
N ASP A 59 -9.07 13.04 -10.95
CA ASP A 59 -10.20 13.12 -11.89
C ASP A 59 -11.27 14.10 -11.39
N ARG A 60 -11.60 14.08 -10.10
CA ARG A 60 -12.67 14.91 -9.52
C ARG A 60 -12.25 16.33 -9.20
N TRP A 61 -11.03 16.53 -8.71
CA TRP A 61 -10.58 17.79 -8.11
C TRP A 61 -9.21 18.27 -8.61
N GLY A 62 -8.52 17.50 -9.44
CA GLY A 62 -7.22 17.85 -9.97
C GLY A 62 -7.29 18.92 -11.07
N SER A 63 -6.17 19.61 -11.25
CA SER A 63 -5.98 20.61 -12.32
C SER A 63 -4.82 20.26 -13.27
N MET A 64 -4.17 19.12 -13.03
CA MET A 64 -3.00 18.66 -13.78
C MET A 64 -3.20 17.21 -14.23
N PRO A 65 -2.65 16.82 -15.41
CA PRO A 65 -2.60 15.42 -15.81
C PRO A 65 -1.87 14.55 -14.78
N PRO A 66 -2.29 13.30 -14.53
CA PRO A 66 -1.61 12.40 -13.58
C PRO A 66 -0.13 12.17 -13.91
N SER A 67 0.26 12.21 -15.19
CA SER A 67 1.66 12.14 -15.62
C SER A 67 2.53 13.21 -14.98
N ASP A 68 2.01 14.43 -14.91
CA ASP A 68 2.76 15.59 -14.45
C ASP A 68 2.85 15.59 -12.92
N VAL A 69 1.77 15.16 -12.26
CA VAL A 69 1.73 14.99 -10.80
C VAL A 69 2.72 13.91 -10.35
N LEU A 70 2.85 12.80 -11.09
CA LEU A 70 3.71 11.68 -10.73
C LEU A 70 5.17 11.82 -11.22
N ALA A 71 5.45 12.70 -12.19
CA ALA A 71 6.78 12.87 -12.76
C ALA A 71 7.89 13.08 -11.71
N PRO A 72 7.72 13.92 -10.66
CA PRO A 72 8.73 14.07 -9.62
C PRO A 72 9.02 12.76 -8.85
N ALA A 73 7.99 11.98 -8.55
CA ALA A 73 8.13 10.69 -7.85
C ALA A 73 8.86 9.66 -8.72
N VAL A 74 8.55 9.60 -10.02
CA VAL A 74 9.24 8.74 -10.98
C VAL A 74 10.73 9.07 -11.06
N LYS A 75 11.07 10.37 -11.09
CA LYS A 75 12.47 10.82 -11.10
C LYS A 75 13.22 10.32 -9.87
N LEU A 76 12.68 10.56 -8.66
CA LEU A 76 13.29 10.12 -7.41
C LEU A 76 13.45 8.58 -7.33
N ALA A 77 12.48 7.83 -7.87
CA ALA A 77 12.56 6.37 -7.91
C ALA A 77 13.65 5.85 -8.86
N ARG A 78 13.91 6.54 -9.97
CA ARG A 78 14.92 6.14 -10.97
C ARG A 78 16.33 6.59 -10.61
N GLU A 79 16.46 7.82 -10.13
CA GLU A 79 17.76 8.46 -9.88
C GLU A 79 18.23 8.24 -8.42
N GLY A 80 17.32 7.86 -7.54
CA GLY A 80 17.58 7.75 -6.11
C GLY A 80 17.56 9.10 -5.39
N PHE A 81 17.58 9.05 -4.07
CA PHE A 81 17.66 10.22 -3.20
C PHE A 81 18.20 9.82 -1.83
N ALA A 82 18.72 10.79 -1.08
CA ALA A 82 19.15 10.56 0.31
C ALA A 82 17.93 10.38 1.22
N VAL A 83 17.86 9.23 1.91
CA VAL A 83 16.75 8.94 2.82
C VAL A 83 16.89 9.65 4.16
N ALA A 84 15.76 10.08 4.73
CA ALA A 84 15.73 10.68 6.05
C ALA A 84 16.12 9.68 7.16
N PRO A 85 16.68 10.14 8.30
CA PRO A 85 17.11 9.24 9.38
C PRO A 85 16.03 8.28 9.90
N LEU A 86 14.77 8.73 9.96
CA LEU A 86 13.66 7.88 10.39
C LEU A 86 13.40 6.74 9.38
N THR A 87 13.42 7.04 8.09
CA THR A 87 13.30 6.03 7.03
C THR A 87 14.46 5.03 7.10
N ALA A 88 15.70 5.51 7.26
CA ALA A 88 16.88 4.66 7.41
C ALA A 88 16.78 3.73 8.64
N TYR A 89 16.29 4.24 9.77
CA TYR A 89 16.03 3.44 10.96
C TYR A 89 15.04 2.30 10.69
N HIS A 90 13.91 2.59 10.03
CA HIS A 90 12.91 1.57 9.70
C HIS A 90 13.42 0.55 8.68
N TRP A 91 14.20 0.98 7.69
CA TRP A 91 14.84 0.06 6.74
C TRP A 91 15.79 -0.91 7.45
N LYS A 92 16.65 -0.41 8.34
CA LYS A 92 17.55 -1.25 9.15
C LYS A 92 16.77 -2.26 10.00
N ARG A 93 15.65 -1.85 10.59
CA ARG A 93 14.78 -2.74 11.37
C ARG A 93 14.11 -3.82 10.50
N GLY A 94 13.78 -3.52 9.25
CA GLY A 94 13.15 -4.45 8.30
C GLY A 94 14.13 -5.39 7.59
N GLU A 95 15.43 -5.10 7.61
CA GLU A 95 16.46 -5.80 6.83
C GLU A 95 16.43 -7.32 7.01
N ALA A 96 16.40 -7.80 8.26
CA ALA A 96 16.42 -9.23 8.56
C ALA A 96 15.18 -9.96 8.00
N PHE A 97 14.01 -9.31 8.04
CA PHE A 97 12.77 -9.87 7.50
C PHE A 97 12.80 -9.96 5.97
N ILE A 98 13.27 -8.89 5.31
CA ILE A 98 13.35 -8.85 3.84
C ILE A 98 14.30 -9.92 3.32
N LYS A 99 15.48 -10.07 3.94
CA LYS A 99 16.46 -11.11 3.56
C LYS A 99 15.91 -12.53 3.70
N ARG A 100 15.14 -12.80 4.77
CA ARG A 100 14.51 -14.10 5.01
C ARG A 100 13.48 -14.49 3.94
N ASN A 101 12.73 -13.53 3.39
CA ASN A 101 11.71 -13.81 2.37
C ASN A 101 12.31 -14.07 0.97
N ASP A 102 13.46 -13.49 0.64
CA ASP A 102 14.16 -13.76 -0.63
C ASP A 102 14.59 -15.25 -0.73
N GLU A 103 14.90 -15.88 0.39
CA GLU A 103 15.25 -17.32 0.46
C GLU A 103 14.03 -18.24 0.31
N ARG A 104 12.87 -17.89 0.86
CA ARG A 104 11.60 -18.65 0.68
C ARG A 104 11.03 -18.51 -0.74
N SER A 105 11.16 -17.35 -1.35
CA SER A 105 10.64 -17.08 -2.71
C SER A 105 11.39 -17.85 -3.80
N ARG A 106 12.63 -18.28 -3.51
CA ARG A 106 13.45 -19.11 -4.40
C ARG A 106 13.23 -20.61 -4.23
N GLY A 107 12.50 -21.04 -3.20
CA GLY A 107 12.24 -22.45 -2.89
C GLY A 107 10.75 -22.77 -2.85
N GLY A 108 10.14 -22.96 -4.03
CA GLY A 108 8.87 -23.69 -4.16
C GLY A 108 7.64 -22.85 -4.56
N LEU A 109 7.28 -22.98 -5.83
CA LEU A 109 5.92 -23.38 -6.22
C LEU A 109 5.90 -24.91 -6.29
#